data_AF-A0A765TA32-F1
#
_entry.id   AF-A0A765TA32-F1
#
_cell.length_a   1.000
_cell.length_b   1.000
_cell.length_c   1.000
_cell.angle_alpha   90.00
_cell.angle_beta   90.00
_cell.angle_gamma   90.00
#
_symmetry.space_group_name_H-M   'P 1'
#
loop_
_entity.id
_entity.type
_entity.pdbx_description
1 polymer ?
#
loop_
_entity_poly.entity_id
_entity_poly.type
_entity_poly.pdbx_seq_one_letter_code
_entity_poly.pdbx_strand_id
1 'polypeptide(L)' 'CCAVILGKADNLLASSNRVSELTMWVKRLVSQLKKANPDCKLPEKAMDYLKRNELISAEDVLR' A
#
# COMPACT_ATOMS: atom_id res chain seq x y z
N CYS A 1 -16.11 28.46 -19.35
CA CYS A 1 -15.08 27.40 -19.36
C CYS A 1 -14.95 26.65 -18.02
N CYS A 2 -16.06 26.39 -17.31
CA CYS A 2 -15.99 25.76 -15.97
C CYS A 2 -16.03 24.22 -16.00
N ALA A 3 -16.57 23.62 -17.07
CA ALA A 3 -16.73 22.17 -17.19
C ALA A 3 -15.40 21.41 -17.23
N VAL A 4 -14.35 22.00 -17.82
CA VAL A 4 -13.02 21.39 -17.94
C VAL A 4 -12.31 21.32 -16.58
N ILE A 5 -12.58 22.27 -15.67
CA ILE A 5 -11.96 22.32 -14.34
C ILE A 5 -12.63 21.31 -13.40
N LEU A 6 -13.95 21.14 -13.48
CA LEU A 6 -14.68 20.15 -12.65
C LEU A 6 -14.26 18.70 -12.96
N GLY A 7 -14.23 18.31 -14.24
CA GLY A 7 -13.88 16.93 -14.63
C GLY A 7 -12.43 16.52 -14.28
N LYS A 8 -11.52 17.51 -14.15
CA LYS A 8 -10.13 17.30 -13.71
C LYS A 8 -10.05 17.04 -12.20
N ALA A 9 -10.84 17.75 -11.40
CA ALA A 9 -10.87 17.61 -9.94
C ALA A 9 -11.48 16.28 -9.49
N ASP A 10 -12.55 15.83 -10.15
CA ASP A 10 -13.22 14.57 -9.81
C ASP A 10 -12.32 13.34 -10.07
N ASN A 11 -11.55 13.36 -11.16
CA ASN A 11 -10.58 12.30 -11.46
C ASN A 11 -9.41 12.28 -10.46
N LEU A 12 -8.95 13.45 -10.01
CA LEU A 12 -7.91 13.54 -9.00
C LEU A 12 -8.38 12.96 -7.65
N LEU A 13 -9.59 13.33 -7.21
CA LEU A 13 -10.22 12.79 -5.99
C LEU A 13 -10.48 11.28 -6.07
N ALA A 14 -10.94 10.79 -7.22
CA ALA A 14 -11.12 9.35 -7.44
C ALA A 14 -9.76 8.62 -7.40
N SER A 15 -8.70 9.20 -7.97
CA SER A 15 -7.35 8.60 -7.94
C SER A 15 -6.74 8.62 -6.54
N SER A 16 -6.91 9.70 -5.76
CA SER A 16 -6.40 9.77 -4.39
C SER A 16 -7.09 8.76 -3.49
N ASN A 17 -8.40 8.56 -3.69
CA ASN A 17 -9.15 7.55 -2.98
C ASN A 17 -8.62 6.13 -3.28
N ARG A 18 -8.34 5.83 -4.56
CA ARG A 18 -7.73 4.55 -4.98
C ARG A 18 -6.36 4.31 -4.37
N VAL A 19 -5.50 5.34 -4.34
CA VAL A 19 -4.16 5.24 -3.74
C VAL A 19 -4.27 4.98 -2.23
N SER A 20 -5.19 5.66 -1.53
CA SER A 20 -5.42 5.44 -0.11
C SER A 20 -5.93 4.03 0.20
N GLU A 21 -6.82 3.50 -0.63
CA GLU A 21 -7.35 2.15 -0.52
C GLU A 21 -6.26 1.11 -0.76
N LEU A 22 -5.47 1.25 -1.83
CA LEU A 22 -4.32 0.38 -2.08
C LEU A 22 -3.33 0.40 -0.90
N THR A 23 -3.04 1.59 -0.38
CA THR A 23 -2.15 1.76 0.78
C THR A 23 -2.67 0.99 2.00
N MET A 24 -4.00 1.02 2.22
CA MET A 24 -4.63 0.28 3.30
C MET A 24 -4.51 -1.23 3.11
N TRP A 25 -4.68 -1.73 1.88
CA TRP A 25 -4.48 -3.14 1.56
C TRP A 25 -3.03 -3.59 1.75
N VAL A 26 -2.05 -2.78 1.36
CA VAL A 26 -0.62 -3.06 1.60
C VAL A 26 -0.32 -3.13 3.10
N LYS A 27 -0.80 -2.17 3.90
CA LYS A 27 -0.63 -2.19 5.37
C LYS A 27 -1.26 -3.43 6.00
N ARG A 28 -2.44 -3.83 5.53
CA ARG A 28 -3.12 -5.05 6.00
C ARG A 28 -2.31 -6.29 5.65
N LEU A 29 -1.76 -6.37 4.44
CA LEU A 29 -0.88 -7.46 4.02
C LEU A 29 0.34 -7.56 4.95
N VAL A 30 1.04 -6.46 5.22
CA VAL A 30 2.19 -6.44 6.14
C VAL A 30 1.82 -7.00 7.52
N SER A 31 0.69 -6.59 8.08
CA SER A 31 0.21 -7.11 9.38
C SER A 31 -0.02 -8.62 9.36
N GLN A 32 -0.51 -9.18 8.24
CA GLN A 32 -0.68 -10.63 8.09
C GLN A 32 0.67 -11.35 7.95
N LEU A 33 1.61 -10.79 7.18
CA LEU A 33 2.95 -11.38 7.01
C LEU A 33 3.70 -11.47 8.34
N LYS A 34 3.58 -10.46 9.21
CA LYS A 34 4.17 -10.46 10.56
C LYS A 34 3.59 -11.52 11.49
N LYS A 35 2.34 -11.94 11.26
CA LYS A 35 1.64 -12.96 12.05
C LYS A 35 1.74 -14.36 11.44
N ALA A 36 2.29 -14.46 10.22
CA ALA A 36 2.40 -15.73 9.53
C ALA A 36 3.43 -16.64 10.22
N ASN A 37 3.31 -17.94 9.97
CA ASN A 37 4.18 -18.95 10.57
C ASN A 37 5.67 -18.63 10.33
N PRO A 38 6.50 -18.50 11.37
CA PRO A 38 7.93 -18.18 11.25
C PRO A 38 8.75 -19.28 10.55
N ASP A 39 8.27 -20.54 10.52
CA ASP A 39 8.96 -21.63 9.82
C ASP A 39 8.84 -21.53 8.30
N CYS A 40 7.95 -20.66 7.81
CA CYS A 40 7.79 -20.37 6.40
C CYS A 40 8.72 -19.22 5.98
N LYS A 41 9.50 -19.40 4.90
CA LYS A 41 10.33 -18.32 4.33
C LYS A 41 9.54 -17.33 3.47
N LEU A 42 8.28 -17.64 3.14
CA LEU A 42 7.45 -16.81 2.27
C LEU A 42 7.18 -15.41 2.85
N PRO A 43 6.84 -15.25 4.14
CA PRO A 43 6.56 -13.93 4.73
C PRO A 43 7.78 -13.00 4.68
N GLU A 44 8.96 -13.53 4.97
CA GLU A 44 10.23 -12.80 4.86
C GLU A 44 10.47 -12.31 3.43
N LYS A 45 10.37 -13.20 2.43
CA LYS A 45 10.54 -12.84 1.01
C LYS A 45 9.51 -11.81 0.54
N ALA A 46 8.27 -11.91 1.02
CA ALA A 46 7.23 -10.95 0.69
C ALA A 46 7.51 -9.57 1.29
N MET A 47 7.93 -9.50 2.57
CA MET A 47 8.36 -8.25 3.20
C MET A 47 9.55 -7.61 2.49
N ASP A 48 10.54 -8.41 2.09
CA ASP A 48 11.69 -7.95 1.30
C ASP A 48 11.27 -7.36 -0.05
N TYR A 49 10.35 -8.01 -0.76
CA TYR A 49 9.83 -7.49 -2.01
C TYR A 49 9.13 -6.14 -1.82
N LEU A 50 8.26 -6.02 -0.82
CA LEU A 50 7.55 -4.78 -0.53
C LEU A 50 8.52 -3.63 -0.22
N LYS A 51 9.59 -3.91 0.54
CA LYS A 51 10.63 -2.93 0.88
C LYS A 51 11.43 -2.50 -0.36
N ARG A 52 11.83 -3.45 -1.21
CA ARG A 52 12.58 -3.16 -2.46
C ARG A 52 11.80 -2.33 -3.46
N ASN A 53 10.47 -2.40 -3.43
CA ASN A 53 9.58 -1.61 -4.28
C ASN A 53 9.05 -0.35 -3.58
N GLU A 54 9.60 0.01 -2.42
CA GLU A 54 9.22 1.21 -1.65
C GLU A 54 7.71 1.27 -1.30
N LEU A 55 7.05 0.11 -1.24
CA LEU A 55 5.62 0.00 -0.90
C LEU A 55 5.38 0.08 0.61
N ILE A 56 6.43 -0.15 1.41
CA ILE A 56 6.41 -0.11 2.87
C ILE A 56 7.67 0.60 3.37
N SER A 57 7.54 1.35 4.46
CA SER A 57 8.66 2.02 5.10
C SER A 57 9.38 1.08 6.10
N ALA A 58 10.55 1.49 6.57
CA ALA A 58 11.23 0.80 7.66
C ALA A 58 10.37 0.75 8.95
N GLU A 59 9.53 1.77 9.18
CA GLU A 59 8.64 1.84 10.34
C GLU A 59 7.50 0.80 10.23
N ASP A 60 7.00 0.56 9.02
CA ASP A 60 6.00 -0.49 8.75
C ASP A 60 6.57 -1.91 8.99
N VAL A 61 7.89 -2.09 8.98
CA VAL A 61 8.55 -3.38 9.29
C VAL A 61 8.75 -3.57 10.79
N LEU A 62 9.03 -2.50 11.54
CA LEU A 62 9.36 -2.57 12.97
C LEU A 62 8.14 -2.65 13.91
N ARG A 63 6.96 -2.20 13.48
CA ARG A 63 5.77 -2.03 14.33
C ARG A 63 4.74 -3.16 14.23
#